data_AF-A0A846AR32-F1
#
_entry.id   AF-A0A846AR32-F1
#
_cell.length_a   1.000
_cell.length_b   1.000
_cell.length_c   1.000
_cell.angle_alpha   90.00
_cell.angle_beta   90.00
_cell.angle_gamma   90.00
#
_symmetry.space_group_name_H-M   'P 1'
#
loop_
_entity.id
_entity.type
_entity.pdbx_description
1 polymer ?
#
loop_
_entity_poly.entity_id
_entity_poly.type
_entity_poly.pdbx_seq_one_letter_code
_entity_poly.pdbx_strand_id
1 'polypeptide(L)'
;MFDYSRRRLAYWFTLSMGSILILFAFTIYNRQVKEQMRELDTRIYAQTKKIASLTSYQQQEQSWQIDTENVSLQNRETLPLESKIIYILWYDSQKRLLEFIGNCPQQQSLVTPGWQTLEYSCNLNGTTRQRNLRKLTLPLKYDKSLVGYLQVAVSLEPLQDSLARLRLFLSLGVPMTLGFTGIVGWILGGLAMLPARRSYEQLQRFTADASHELRAPIAAILSNAQVGLLAPIEDNIQPHQRLENIVTQSKSMSALITNLLFLARHEGKLNPQDIAKTDIVELLNSLAKKYETLALEKGLKFNLNVPAKSQTICGDRDLL
;
A
#
# COMPACT_ATOMS: atom_id res chain seq x y z
N MET A 1 -19.93 -14.85 3.74
CA MET A 1 -18.54 -15.36 3.73
C MET A 1 -17.60 -14.44 2.95
N PHE A 2 -17.91 -14.09 1.70
CA PHE A 2 -17.03 -13.26 0.86
C PHE A 2 -16.81 -11.81 1.35
N ASP A 3 -17.83 -11.13 1.87
CA ASP A 3 -17.66 -9.76 2.40
C ASP A 3 -16.73 -9.70 3.63
N TYR A 4 -16.74 -10.76 4.45
CA TYR A 4 -15.86 -10.88 5.61
C TYR A 4 -14.40 -11.11 5.16
N SER A 5 -14.19 -11.95 4.14
CA SER A 5 -12.87 -12.19 3.53
C SER A 5 -12.32 -10.93 2.88
N ARG A 6 -13.16 -10.18 2.17
CA ARG A 6 -12.78 -8.94 1.46
C ARG A 6 -12.33 -7.87 2.46
N ARG A 7 -13.10 -7.66 3.55
CA ARG A 7 -12.74 -6.71 4.61
C ARG A 7 -11.43 -7.09 5.27
N ARG A 8 -11.26 -8.36 5.65
CA ARG A 8 -10.04 -8.83 6.34
C ARG A 8 -8.80 -8.61 5.48
N LEU A 9 -8.86 -8.95 4.19
CA LEU A 9 -7.73 -8.74 3.26
C LEU A 9 -7.39 -7.26 3.09
N ALA A 10 -8.40 -6.39 2.93
CA ALA A 10 -8.19 -4.95 2.83
C ALA A 10 -7.57 -4.37 4.10
N TYR A 11 -8.03 -4.79 5.30
CA TYR A 11 -7.46 -4.35 6.57
C TYR A 11 -6.00 -4.75 6.76
N TRP A 12 -5.62 -5.99 6.44
CA TRP A 12 -4.22 -6.42 6.57
C TRP A 12 -3.29 -5.68 5.61
N PHE A 13 -3.76 -5.43 4.38
CA PHE A 13 -2.98 -4.67 3.39
C PHE A 13 -2.79 -3.22 3.81
N THR A 14 -3.87 -2.54 4.26
CA THR A 14 -3.77 -1.15 4.72
C THR A 14 -2.95 -1.01 5.99
N LEU A 15 -3.01 -1.97 6.91
CA LEU A 15 -2.20 -1.97 8.13
C LEU A 15 -0.72 -2.15 7.81
N SER A 16 -0.36 -3.09 6.94
CA SER A 16 1.01 -3.28 6.48
C SER A 16 1.55 -2.05 5.75
N MET A 17 0.79 -1.52 4.79
CA MET A 17 1.18 -0.33 4.02
C MET A 17 1.30 0.91 4.92
N GLY A 18 0.38 1.07 5.88
CA GLY A 18 0.42 2.16 6.85
C GLY A 18 1.65 2.12 7.74
N SER A 19 2.06 0.94 8.20
CA SER A 19 3.28 0.78 8.99
C SER A 19 4.52 1.23 8.20
N ILE A 20 4.63 0.83 6.94
CA ILE A 20 5.74 1.23 6.05
C ILE A 20 5.74 2.75 5.83
N LEU A 21 4.59 3.36 5.54
CA LEU A 21 4.47 4.80 5.30
C LEU A 21 4.85 5.61 6.55
N ILE A 22 4.42 5.19 7.73
CA ILE A 22 4.76 5.85 9.00
C ILE A 22 6.27 5.77 9.26
N LEU A 23 6.87 4.59 9.06
CA LEU A 23 8.31 4.41 9.26
C LEU A 23 9.14 5.25 8.27
N PHE A 24 8.70 5.33 7.02
CA PHE A 24 9.34 6.17 6.01
C PHE A 24 9.21 7.66 6.32
N ALA A 25 8.01 8.12 6.69
CA ALA A 25 7.76 9.49 7.12
C ALA A 25 8.62 9.88 8.34
N PHE A 26 8.71 8.99 9.34
CA PHE A 26 9.54 9.18 10.52
C PHE A 26 11.04 9.28 10.15
N THR A 27 11.51 8.41 9.25
CA THR A 27 12.91 8.41 8.80
C THR A 27 13.26 9.69 8.06
N ILE A 28 12.40 10.13 7.12
CA ILE A 28 12.57 11.39 6.38
C ILE A 28 12.60 12.58 7.34
N TYR A 29 11.64 12.65 8.28
CA TYR A 29 11.56 13.74 9.24
C TYR A 29 12.87 13.87 10.05
N ASN A 30 13.34 12.77 10.62
CA ASN A 30 14.59 12.77 11.41
C ASN A 30 15.81 13.14 10.57
N ARG A 31 15.87 12.66 9.32
CA ARG A 31 16.95 12.99 8.40
C ARG A 31 16.96 14.49 8.08
N GLN A 32 15.80 15.06 7.75
CA GLN A 32 15.66 16.47 7.43
C GLN A 32 16.04 17.37 8.61
N VAL A 33 15.61 17.01 9.83
CA VAL A 33 16.01 17.72 11.07
C VAL A 33 17.53 17.73 11.20
N LYS A 34 18.19 16.59 11.02
CA LYS A 34 19.63 16.46 11.17
C LYS A 34 20.41 17.23 10.09
N GLU A 35 19.95 17.20 8.85
CA GLU A 35 20.57 17.92 7.73
C GLU A 35 20.45 19.44 7.91
N GLN A 36 19.25 19.94 8.18
CA GLN A 36 19.01 21.36 8.40
C GLN A 36 19.79 21.90 9.62
N MET A 37 19.88 21.11 10.70
CA MET A 37 20.67 21.48 11.87
C MET A 37 22.17 21.58 11.54
N ARG A 38 22.70 20.64 10.74
CA ARG A 38 24.11 20.68 10.29
C ARG A 38 24.39 21.87 9.39
N GLU A 39 23.48 22.20 8.46
CA GLU A 39 23.62 23.38 7.61
C GLU A 39 23.58 24.68 8.41
N LEU A 40 22.72 24.76 9.43
CA LEU A 40 22.67 25.89 10.35
C LEU A 40 23.99 26.02 11.12
N ASP A 41 24.45 24.95 11.75
CA ASP A 41 25.71 24.92 12.50
C ASP A 41 26.92 25.29 11.59
N THR A 42 26.95 24.79 10.34
CA THR A 42 28.02 25.12 9.39
C THR A 42 28.02 26.61 9.02
N ARG A 43 26.83 27.20 8.80
CA ARG A 43 26.69 28.63 8.50
C ARG A 43 27.11 29.49 9.69
N ILE A 44 26.66 29.16 10.90
CA ILE A 44 27.06 29.87 12.13
C ILE A 44 28.57 29.78 12.30
N TYR A 45 29.17 28.61 12.12
CA TYR A 45 30.61 28.43 12.27
C TYR A 45 31.39 29.27 11.26
N ALA A 46 31.02 29.26 9.98
CA ALA A 46 31.67 30.06 8.94
C ALA A 46 31.57 31.56 9.21
N GLN A 47 30.40 32.05 9.63
CA GLN A 47 30.18 33.45 9.98
C GLN A 47 30.97 33.84 11.24
N THR A 48 30.92 33.02 12.28
CA THR A 48 31.66 33.26 13.55
C THR A 48 33.16 33.27 13.31
N LYS A 49 33.67 32.34 12.49
CA LYS A 49 35.09 32.29 12.12
C LYS A 49 35.52 33.52 11.33
N LYS A 50 34.67 34.02 10.42
CA LYS A 50 34.91 35.27 9.68
C LYS A 50 34.99 36.47 10.62
N ILE A 51 34.06 36.58 11.58
CA ILE A 51 34.08 37.62 12.61
C ILE A 51 35.36 37.53 13.45
N ALA A 52 35.71 36.32 13.92
CA ALA A 52 36.93 36.09 14.69
C ALA A 52 38.21 36.47 13.92
N SER A 53 38.27 36.20 12.61
CA SER A 53 39.45 36.54 11.79
C SER A 53 39.62 38.02 11.50
N LEU A 54 38.53 38.79 11.55
CA LEU A 54 38.55 40.25 11.36
C LEU A 54 38.80 41.01 12.67
N THR A 55 38.83 40.29 13.78
CA THR A 55 39.07 40.85 15.11
C THR A 55 40.57 41.00 15.30
N SER A 56 41.05 42.23 15.45
CA SER A 56 42.45 42.54 15.69
C SER A 56 42.73 42.55 17.20
N TYR A 57 43.96 42.18 17.61
CA TYR A 57 44.33 42.07 19.03
C TYR A 57 45.47 43.02 19.32
N GLN A 58 45.26 43.93 20.27
CA GLN A 58 46.30 44.84 20.75
C GLN A 58 46.58 44.57 22.23
N GLN A 59 47.84 44.32 22.56
CA GLN A 59 48.27 44.06 23.94
C GLN A 59 48.63 45.40 24.60
N GLN A 60 47.82 45.85 25.55
CA GLN A 60 48.06 47.09 26.30
C GLN A 60 47.98 46.80 27.81
N GLU A 61 49.04 47.12 28.54
CA GLU A 61 49.16 46.99 30.02
C GLU A 61 48.59 45.67 30.59
N GLN A 62 49.12 44.53 30.12
CA GLN A 62 48.73 43.17 30.57
C GLN A 62 47.27 42.75 30.32
N SER A 63 46.51 43.51 29.54
CA SER A 63 45.16 43.15 29.08
C SER A 63 45.10 43.12 27.55
N TRP A 64 44.41 42.13 27.00
CA TRP A 64 44.13 42.06 25.57
C TRP A 64 42.93 42.97 25.27
N GLN A 65 43.15 44.04 24.52
CA GLN A 65 42.06 44.82 23.94
C GLN A 65 41.72 44.26 22.57
N ILE A 66 40.43 44.04 22.35
CA ILE A 66 39.88 43.48 21.13
C ILE A 66 39.47 44.66 20.26
N ASP A 67 40.19 44.86 19.16
CA ASP A 67 39.88 45.90 18.19
C ASP A 67 38.87 45.34 17.16
N THR A 68 37.65 45.86 17.28
CA THR A 68 36.49 45.51 16.48
C THR A 68 36.25 46.49 15.32
N GLU A 69 37.15 47.45 15.06
CA GLU A 69 36.95 48.48 14.02
C GLU A 69 36.80 47.89 12.61
N ASN A 70 37.50 46.79 12.33
CA ASN A 70 37.43 46.09 11.06
C ASN A 70 36.20 45.15 10.92
N VAL A 71 35.45 44.94 12.00
CA VAL A 71 34.23 44.16 12.01
C VAL A 71 33.08 45.09 11.65
N SER A 72 32.85 45.29 10.34
CA SER A 72 31.79 46.16 9.81
C SER A 72 30.39 45.60 10.11
N LEU A 73 29.94 45.71 11.36
CA LEU A 73 28.56 45.52 11.79
C LEU A 73 27.87 46.89 11.74
N GLN A 74 26.93 47.04 10.81
CA GLN A 74 26.18 48.27 10.60
C GLN A 74 25.39 48.59 11.89
N ASN A 75 25.74 49.69 12.57
CA ASN A 75 25.41 50.05 13.95
C ASN A 75 26.03 49.15 15.05
N ARG A 76 27.08 49.66 15.71
CA ARG A 76 27.77 49.00 16.84
C ARG A 76 26.86 48.66 18.03
N GLU A 77 25.68 49.27 18.15
CA GLU A 77 24.80 49.12 19.31
C GLU A 77 23.62 48.16 19.09
N THR A 78 23.21 47.91 17.84
CA THR A 78 22.00 47.13 17.55
C THR A 78 22.14 46.31 16.27
N LEU A 79 21.78 45.03 16.35
CA LEU A 79 21.59 44.17 15.18
C LEU A 79 20.19 44.43 14.62
N PRO A 80 19.97 44.46 13.29
CA PRO A 80 18.62 44.59 12.74
C PRO A 80 17.69 43.55 13.37
N LEU A 81 16.44 43.92 13.72
CA LEU A 81 15.51 42.98 14.37
C LEU A 81 15.23 41.72 13.52
N GLU A 82 15.43 41.80 12.21
CA GLU A 82 15.30 40.69 11.25
C GLU A 82 16.60 39.92 11.00
N SER A 83 17.72 40.37 11.59
CA SER A 83 18.98 39.67 11.45
C SER A 83 18.92 38.30 12.13
N LYS A 84 19.51 37.30 11.47
CA LYS A 84 19.52 35.92 11.99
C LYS A 84 20.35 35.78 13.27
N ILE A 85 21.30 36.68 13.48
CA ILE A 85 22.15 36.77 14.67
C ILE A 85 21.43 37.63 15.71
N ILE A 86 21.16 37.05 16.88
CA ILE A 86 20.45 37.73 17.97
C ILE A 86 21.40 38.54 18.82
N TYR A 87 22.58 37.99 19.13
CA TYR A 87 23.64 38.71 19.83
C TYR A 87 25.03 38.12 19.54
N ILE A 88 26.04 38.94 19.79
CA ILE A 88 27.46 38.60 19.81
C ILE A 88 28.06 39.08 21.13
N LEU A 89 28.86 38.23 21.79
CA LEU A 89 29.51 38.49 23.06
C LEU A 89 31.01 38.19 22.94
N TRP A 90 31.84 39.10 23.40
CA TRP A 90 33.29 38.88 23.57
C TRP A 90 33.64 38.76 25.04
N TYR A 91 34.45 37.77 25.38
CA TYR A 91 34.95 37.55 26.73
C TYR A 91 36.48 37.55 26.75
N ASP A 92 37.07 38.00 27.85
CA ASP A 92 38.50 37.84 28.11
C ASP A 92 38.88 36.38 28.45
N SER A 93 40.17 36.12 28.66
CA SER A 93 40.66 34.80 29.05
C SER A 93 40.14 34.33 30.42
N GLN A 94 39.72 35.26 31.28
CA GLN A 94 39.09 35.03 32.60
C GLN A 94 37.56 34.89 32.51
N LYS A 95 36.97 34.87 31.30
CA LYS A 95 35.52 34.78 31.03
C LYS A 95 34.72 36.01 31.51
N ARG A 96 35.36 37.17 31.68
CA ARG A 96 34.68 38.45 31.92
C ARG A 96 34.25 39.05 30.59
N LEU A 97 33.02 39.57 30.56
CA LEU A 97 32.43 40.17 29.37
C LEU A 97 33.17 41.47 29.01
N LEU A 98 33.67 41.56 27.79
CA LEU A 98 34.33 42.75 27.24
C LEU A 98 33.35 43.61 26.45
N GLU A 99 32.62 43.00 25.50
CA GLU A 99 31.74 43.71 24.59
C GLU A 99 30.48 42.88 24.28
N PHE A 100 29.36 43.57 24.11
CA PHE A 100 28.05 43.00 23.75
C PHE A 100 27.46 43.76 22.57
N ILE A 101 27.05 43.02 21.54
CA ILE A 101 26.32 43.56 20.39
C ILE A 101 25.01 42.80 20.24
N GLY A 102 23.88 43.49 20.32
CA GLY A 102 22.55 42.90 20.14
C GLY A 102 21.44 43.72 20.78
N ASN A 103 20.20 43.35 20.48
CA ASN A 103 19.04 44.13 20.94
C ASN A 103 18.58 43.76 22.34
N CYS A 104 19.19 42.75 22.96
CA CYS A 104 18.72 42.23 24.24
C CYS A 104 19.88 41.81 25.14
N PRO A 105 20.32 42.68 26.05
CA PRO A 105 21.34 42.35 27.01
C PRO A 105 20.68 41.74 28.26
N GLN A 106 20.80 40.41 28.43
CA GLN A 106 21.01 39.73 29.71
C GLN A 106 20.66 38.25 29.62
N GLN A 107 21.69 37.40 29.77
CA GLN A 107 21.79 36.45 30.88
C GLN A 107 23.28 36.07 30.95
N GLN A 108 23.92 36.17 32.13
CA GLN A 108 25.29 35.68 32.32
C GLN A 108 25.31 34.18 32.02
N SER A 109 25.64 33.84 30.78
CA SER A 109 25.66 32.47 30.33
C SER A 109 27.01 31.87 30.69
N LEU A 110 27.00 30.61 31.15
CA LEU A 110 28.23 29.85 31.32
C LEU A 110 29.04 29.86 30.01
N VAL A 111 30.24 30.44 30.04
CA VAL A 111 31.18 30.44 28.92
C VAL A 111 31.79 29.04 28.84
N THR A 112 31.15 28.20 28.04
CA THR A 112 31.52 26.82 27.76
C THR A 112 31.79 26.70 26.25
N PRO A 113 32.99 26.28 25.83
CA PRO A 113 33.30 26.12 24.41
C PRO A 113 32.37 25.13 23.71
N GLY A 114 32.01 25.42 22.46
CA GLY A 114 31.22 24.53 21.62
C GLY A 114 29.78 24.98 21.40
N TRP A 115 28.93 24.02 21.03
CA TRP A 115 27.55 24.24 20.63
C TRP A 115 26.59 24.09 21.81
N GLN A 116 25.65 25.02 21.94
CA GLN A 116 24.58 24.91 22.91
C GLN A 116 23.26 25.41 22.33
N THR A 117 22.17 24.73 22.67
CA THR A 117 20.81 25.19 22.39
C THR A 117 20.21 25.65 23.70
N LEU A 118 19.64 26.85 23.71
CA LEU A 118 19.05 27.44 24.91
C LEU A 118 17.74 28.14 24.58
N GLU A 119 16.86 28.13 25.56
CA GLU A 119 15.67 28.96 25.55
C GLU A 119 16.05 30.35 26.06
N TYR A 120 15.72 31.37 25.28
CA TYR A 120 16.11 32.75 25.52
C TYR A 120 14.86 33.60 25.66
N SER A 121 14.65 34.18 26.85
CA SER A 121 13.62 35.17 27.08
C SER A 121 14.23 36.56 27.02
N CYS A 122 13.63 37.42 26.20
CA CYS A 122 14.02 38.81 26.07
C CYS A 122 12.85 39.71 26.42
N ASN A 123 13.02 40.62 27.38
CA ASN A 123 12.05 41.68 27.68
C ASN A 123 12.49 42.98 27.00
N LEU A 124 11.76 43.37 25.95
CA LEU A 124 11.97 44.60 25.19
C LEU A 124 10.73 45.48 25.35
N ASN A 125 10.87 46.65 25.99
CA ASN A 125 9.81 47.64 26.16
C ASN A 125 8.48 47.07 26.73
N GLY A 126 8.57 46.14 27.69
CA GLY A 126 7.41 45.51 28.31
C GLY A 126 6.84 44.30 27.56
N THR A 127 7.38 43.96 26.38
CA THR A 127 7.06 42.72 25.67
C THR A 127 8.12 41.65 25.91
N THR A 128 7.70 40.53 26.51
CA THR A 128 8.59 39.37 26.67
C THR A 128 8.46 38.46 25.45
N ARG A 129 9.55 38.29 24.69
CA ARG A 129 9.66 37.29 23.61
C ARG A 129 10.52 36.13 24.06
N GLN A 130 9.95 34.93 24.08
CA GLN A 130 10.70 33.68 24.25
C GLN A 130 11.08 33.13 22.87
N ARG A 131 12.35 32.79 22.70
CA ARG A 131 12.89 32.21 21.47
C ARG A 131 13.87 31.10 21.80
N ASN A 132 13.88 30.07 20.97
CA ASN A 132 14.94 29.06 21.03
C ASN A 132 16.13 29.56 20.20
N LEU A 133 17.33 29.54 20.79
CA LEU A 133 18.55 29.97 20.14
C LEU A 133 19.54 28.82 20.03
N ARG A 134 20.33 28.83 18.96
CA ARG A 134 21.57 28.05 18.85
C ARG A 134 22.73 29.02 19.03
N LYS A 135 23.61 28.72 19.98
CA LYS A 135 24.84 29.49 20.18
C LYS A 135 26.09 28.65 19.95
N LEU A 136 27.13 29.33 19.49
CA LEU A 136 28.47 28.80 19.30
C LEU A 136 29.45 29.67 20.10
N THR A 137 30.22 29.03 20.96
CA THR A 137 31.33 29.68 21.69
C THR A 137 32.66 29.17 21.16
N LEU A 138 33.44 30.04 20.52
CA LEU A 138 34.77 29.75 20.00
C LEU A 138 35.86 30.34 20.92
N PRO A 139 36.87 29.56 21.32
CA PRO A 139 38.05 30.12 21.97
C PRO A 139 38.90 30.88 20.95
N LEU A 140 39.26 32.11 21.29
CA LEU A 140 40.16 32.95 20.51
C LEU A 140 41.60 32.69 20.98
N LYS A 141 42.46 32.27 20.06
CA LYS A 141 43.87 31.99 20.34
C LYS A 141 44.77 32.85 19.46
N TYR A 142 45.75 33.51 20.08
CA TYR A 142 46.81 34.24 19.40
C TYR A 142 48.14 33.59 19.76
N ASP A 143 48.92 33.20 18.75
CA ASP A 143 50.18 32.46 18.92
C ASP A 143 50.09 31.31 19.95
N LYS A 144 49.05 30.47 19.80
CA LYS A 144 48.68 29.34 20.68
C LYS A 144 48.25 29.70 22.12
N SER A 145 48.32 30.95 22.54
CA SER A 145 47.84 31.44 23.83
C SER A 145 46.36 31.81 23.77
N LEU A 146 45.58 31.44 24.80
CA LEU A 146 44.16 31.79 24.88
C LEU A 146 44.01 33.27 25.21
N VAL A 147 43.43 34.03 24.28
CA VAL A 147 43.20 35.48 24.43
C VAL A 147 41.80 35.77 24.98
N GLY A 148 40.81 34.95 24.60
CA GLY A 148 39.43 35.15 25.03
C GLY A 148 38.45 34.17 24.40
N TYR A 149 37.16 34.51 24.43
CA TYR A 149 36.09 33.72 23.81
C TYR A 149 35.16 34.62 23.00
N LEU A 150 34.80 34.17 21.80
CA LEU A 150 33.75 34.77 20.96
C LEU A 150 32.51 33.89 21.03
N GLN A 151 31.37 34.46 21.43
CA GLN A 151 30.09 33.76 21.46
C GLN A 151 29.10 34.44 20.53
N VAL A 152 28.53 33.67 19.60
CA VAL A 152 27.51 34.12 18.65
C VAL A 152 26.25 33.29 18.84
N ALA A 153 25.09 33.94 18.93
CA ALA A 153 23.80 33.27 19.04
C ALA A 153 22.87 33.62 17.87
N VAL A 154 22.18 32.62 17.34
CA VAL A 154 21.22 32.78 16.23
C VAL A 154 19.86 32.18 16.57
N SER A 155 18.81 32.70 15.93
CA SER A 155 17.44 32.19 16.09
C SER A 155 17.25 30.81 15.45
N LEU A 156 16.55 29.92 16.16
CA LEU A 156 16.11 28.62 15.63
C LEU A 156 14.75 28.69 14.91
N GLU A 157 14.07 29.85 14.90
CA GLU A 157 12.77 30.03 14.25
C GLU A 157 12.78 29.61 12.77
N PRO A 158 13.78 29.97 11.93
CA PRO A 158 13.78 29.56 10.53
C PRO A 158 13.85 28.04 10.33
N LEU A 159 14.51 27.34 11.25
CA LEU A 159 14.56 25.87 11.28
C LEU A 159 13.19 25.31 11.66
N GLN A 160 12.55 25.89 12.67
CA GLN A 160 11.22 25.49 13.15
C GLN A 160 10.14 25.69 12.08
N ASP A 161 10.14 26.81 11.37
CA ASP A 161 9.19 27.11 10.28
C ASP A 161 9.33 26.13 9.12
N SER A 162 10.58 25.79 8.76
CA SER A 162 10.87 24.83 7.70
C SER A 162 10.40 23.41 8.09
N LEU A 163 10.61 23.01 9.34
CA LEU A 163 10.14 21.73 9.88
C LEU A 163 8.62 21.68 10.08
N ALA A 164 7.97 22.80 10.39
CA ALA A 164 6.53 22.89 10.56
C ALA A 164 5.81 22.64 9.24
N ARG A 165 6.30 23.23 8.13
CA ARG A 165 5.78 22.94 6.79
C ARG A 165 5.91 21.47 6.41
N LEU A 166 7.08 20.87 6.66
CA LEU A 166 7.29 19.44 6.41
C LEU A 166 6.34 18.57 7.23
N ARG A 167 6.16 18.90 8.52
CA ARG A 167 5.23 18.20 9.41
C ARG A 167 3.81 18.24 8.87
N LEU A 168 3.36 19.39 8.37
CA LEU A 168 2.03 19.56 7.78
C LEU A 168 1.85 18.69 6.53
N PHE A 169 2.83 18.71 5.62
CA PHE A 169 2.80 17.85 4.43
C PHE A 169 2.76 16.36 4.79
N LEU A 170 3.54 15.91 5.78
CA LEU A 170 3.51 14.52 6.23
C LEU A 170 2.17 14.17 6.92
N SER A 171 1.65 15.07 7.77
CA SER A 171 0.40 14.83 8.50
C SER A 171 -0.82 14.76 7.60
N LEU A 172 -0.82 15.46 6.44
CA LEU A 172 -1.89 15.35 5.45
C LEU A 172 -1.60 14.25 4.42
N GLY A 173 -0.37 14.15 3.93
CA GLY A 173 0.01 13.25 2.84
C GLY A 173 -0.07 11.77 3.22
N VAL A 174 0.37 11.41 4.43
CA VAL A 174 0.31 10.01 4.90
C VAL A 174 -1.13 9.49 4.99
N PRO A 175 -2.08 10.14 5.68
CA PRO A 175 -3.45 9.65 5.71
C PRO A 175 -4.14 9.73 4.34
N MET A 176 -3.82 10.72 3.52
CA MET A 176 -4.37 10.83 2.16
C MET A 176 -3.96 9.64 1.28
N THR A 177 -2.67 9.27 1.29
CA THR A 177 -2.16 8.10 0.56
C THR A 177 -2.69 6.78 1.13
N LEU A 178 -2.82 6.67 2.45
CA LEU A 178 -3.42 5.51 3.11
C LEU A 178 -4.90 5.34 2.73
N GLY A 179 -5.66 6.43 2.73
CA GLY A 179 -7.06 6.44 2.31
C GLY A 179 -7.21 6.04 0.85
N PHE A 180 -6.40 6.62 -0.03
CA PHE A 180 -6.41 6.28 -1.45
C PHE A 180 -6.09 4.81 -1.71
N THR A 181 -5.01 4.28 -1.12
CA THR A 181 -4.63 2.87 -1.25
C THR A 181 -5.68 1.93 -0.66
N GLY A 182 -6.32 2.30 0.45
CA GLY A 182 -7.45 1.56 1.02
C GLY A 182 -8.67 1.50 0.08
N ILE A 183 -9.06 2.62 -0.52
CA ILE A 183 -10.17 2.69 -1.48
C ILE A 183 -9.86 1.84 -2.73
N VAL A 184 -8.68 2.00 -3.31
CA VAL A 184 -8.25 1.24 -4.50
C VAL A 184 -8.20 -0.26 -4.20
N GLY A 185 -7.61 -0.66 -3.07
CA GLY A 185 -7.58 -2.05 -2.63
C GLY A 185 -8.99 -2.63 -2.42
N TRP A 186 -9.92 -1.83 -1.90
CA TRP A 186 -11.30 -2.25 -1.70
C TRP A 186 -12.06 -2.48 -3.02
N ILE A 187 -11.82 -1.64 -4.02
CA ILE A 187 -12.41 -1.76 -5.36
C ILE A 187 -11.83 -2.97 -6.10
N LEU A 188 -10.49 -3.08 -6.20
CA LEU A 188 -9.85 -4.20 -6.91
C LEU A 188 -10.16 -5.54 -6.25
N GLY A 189 -10.12 -5.61 -4.92
CA GLY A 189 -10.46 -6.83 -4.18
C GLY A 189 -11.91 -7.27 -4.43
N GLY A 190 -12.83 -6.33 -4.62
CA GLY A 190 -14.20 -6.62 -5.03
C GLY A 190 -14.28 -7.21 -6.44
N LEU A 191 -13.58 -6.58 -7.39
CA LEU A 191 -13.56 -7.02 -8.79
C LEU A 191 -12.98 -8.43 -8.93
N ALA A 192 -11.90 -8.74 -8.21
CA ALA A 192 -11.24 -10.04 -8.24
C ALA A 192 -12.08 -11.19 -7.67
N MET A 193 -13.01 -10.91 -6.74
CA MET A 193 -13.88 -11.93 -6.14
C MET A 193 -15.10 -12.27 -6.98
N LEU A 194 -15.51 -11.42 -7.93
CA LEU A 194 -16.67 -11.66 -8.81
C LEU A 194 -16.61 -13.00 -9.56
N PRO A 195 -15.53 -13.36 -10.28
CA PRO A 195 -15.46 -14.64 -10.98
C PRO A 195 -15.50 -15.82 -10.02
N ALA A 196 -14.75 -15.76 -8.91
CA ALA A 196 -14.74 -16.83 -7.90
C ALA A 196 -16.12 -17.07 -7.30
N ARG A 197 -16.88 -16.00 -7.02
CA ARG A 197 -18.24 -16.11 -6.51
C ARG A 197 -19.19 -16.76 -7.54
N ARG A 198 -19.09 -16.36 -8.80
CA ARG A 198 -19.91 -16.96 -9.88
C ARG A 198 -19.62 -18.46 -10.04
N SER A 199 -18.35 -18.85 -10.07
CA SER A 199 -17.96 -20.26 -10.15
C SER A 199 -18.45 -21.06 -8.93
N TYR A 200 -18.38 -20.47 -7.73
CA TYR A 200 -18.90 -21.12 -6.53
C TYR A 200 -20.44 -21.30 -6.57
N GLU A 201 -21.18 -20.27 -6.99
CA GLU A 201 -22.64 -20.33 -7.14
C GLU A 201 -23.07 -21.32 -8.25
N GLN A 202 -22.26 -21.48 -9.31
CA GLN A 202 -22.47 -22.50 -10.34
C GLN A 202 -22.22 -23.90 -9.79
N LEU A 203 -21.09 -24.12 -9.11
CA LEU A 203 -20.76 -25.40 -8.49
C LEU A 203 -21.84 -25.84 -7.48
N GLN A 204 -22.36 -24.91 -6.69
CA GLN A 204 -23.40 -25.20 -5.70
C GLN A 204 -24.72 -25.61 -6.37
N ARG A 205 -25.13 -24.92 -7.45
CA ARG A 205 -26.31 -25.31 -8.25
C ARG A 205 -26.14 -26.67 -8.91
N PHE A 206 -25.00 -26.87 -9.58
CA PHE A 206 -24.67 -28.14 -10.22
C PHE A 206 -24.71 -29.32 -9.23
N THR A 207 -24.12 -29.14 -8.03
CA THR A 207 -24.12 -30.19 -7.00
C THR A 207 -25.54 -30.48 -6.48
N ALA A 208 -26.37 -29.45 -6.32
CA ALA A 208 -27.76 -29.61 -5.92
C ALA A 208 -28.57 -30.36 -7.00
N ASP A 209 -28.47 -29.94 -8.25
CA ASP A 209 -29.19 -30.54 -9.38
C ASP A 209 -28.78 -31.99 -9.59
N ALA A 210 -27.46 -32.28 -9.57
CA ALA A 210 -26.96 -33.64 -9.65
C ALA A 210 -27.50 -34.53 -8.51
N SER A 211 -27.58 -34.01 -7.29
CA SER A 211 -28.11 -34.76 -6.15
C SER A 211 -29.60 -35.09 -6.31
N HIS A 212 -30.39 -34.16 -6.86
CA HIS A 212 -31.81 -34.36 -7.12
C HIS A 212 -32.05 -35.35 -8.26
N GLU A 213 -31.36 -35.19 -9.38
CA GLU A 213 -31.46 -36.05 -10.57
C GLU A 213 -30.96 -37.48 -10.31
N LEU A 214 -29.98 -37.67 -9.41
CA LEU A 214 -29.50 -39.02 -9.03
C LEU A 214 -30.41 -39.72 -8.01
N ARG A 215 -31.17 -38.99 -7.18
CA ARG A 215 -32.01 -39.59 -6.13
C ARG A 215 -33.15 -40.43 -6.71
N ALA A 216 -33.82 -39.92 -7.74
CA ALA A 216 -34.95 -40.59 -8.37
C ALA A 216 -34.58 -41.97 -8.99
N PRO A 217 -33.52 -42.10 -9.82
CA PRO A 217 -33.11 -43.39 -10.37
C PRO A 217 -32.61 -44.34 -9.29
N ILE A 218 -31.87 -43.87 -8.28
CA ILE A 218 -31.44 -44.72 -7.15
C ILE A 218 -32.65 -45.29 -6.39
N ALA A 219 -33.66 -44.46 -6.10
CA ALA A 219 -34.87 -44.91 -5.42
C ALA A 219 -35.64 -45.95 -6.25
N ALA A 220 -35.70 -45.78 -7.57
CA ALA A 220 -36.33 -46.75 -8.47
C ALA A 220 -35.56 -48.08 -8.52
N ILE A 221 -34.23 -48.06 -8.55
CA ILE A 221 -33.39 -49.28 -8.45
C ILE A 221 -33.66 -50.00 -7.14
N LEU A 222 -33.61 -49.27 -6.02
CA LEU A 222 -33.80 -49.82 -4.67
C LEU A 222 -35.20 -50.44 -4.51
N SER A 223 -36.24 -49.77 -5.01
CA SER A 223 -37.61 -50.27 -5.00
C SER A 223 -37.75 -51.57 -5.80
N ASN A 224 -37.28 -51.61 -7.05
CA ASN A 224 -37.34 -52.83 -7.88
C ASN A 224 -36.57 -54.01 -7.24
N ALA A 225 -35.42 -53.74 -6.62
CA ALA A 225 -34.64 -54.74 -5.91
C ALA A 225 -35.34 -55.25 -4.63
N GLN A 226 -35.92 -54.35 -3.82
CA GLN A 226 -36.64 -54.71 -2.59
C GLN A 226 -37.88 -55.57 -2.89
N VAL A 227 -38.68 -55.18 -3.88
CA VAL A 227 -39.85 -55.97 -4.29
C VAL A 227 -39.40 -57.34 -4.86
N GLY A 228 -38.25 -57.39 -5.55
CA GLY A 228 -37.59 -58.62 -5.97
C GLY A 228 -37.23 -59.56 -4.82
N LEU A 229 -36.62 -59.04 -3.75
CA LEU A 229 -36.21 -59.80 -2.57
C LEU A 229 -37.39 -60.32 -1.72
N LEU A 230 -38.55 -59.65 -1.79
CA LEU A 230 -39.75 -60.00 -1.04
C LEU A 230 -40.68 -60.97 -1.79
N ALA A 231 -40.42 -61.26 -3.07
CA ALA A 231 -41.30 -62.12 -3.87
C ALA A 231 -41.11 -63.60 -3.52
N PRO A 232 -42.20 -64.38 -3.31
CA PRO A 232 -42.14 -65.83 -3.10
C PRO A 232 -41.52 -66.55 -4.31
N ILE A 233 -40.76 -67.63 -4.08
CA ILE A 233 -40.04 -68.38 -5.12
C ILE A 233 -41.00 -68.99 -6.16
N GLU A 234 -42.23 -69.33 -5.76
CA GLU A 234 -43.26 -69.86 -6.67
C GLU A 234 -43.99 -68.80 -7.51
N ASP A 235 -43.95 -67.50 -7.16
CA ASP A 235 -44.70 -66.45 -7.85
C ASP A 235 -43.84 -65.81 -8.96
N ASN A 236 -43.88 -66.45 -10.14
CA ASN A 236 -43.08 -66.12 -11.33
C ASN A 236 -43.54 -64.83 -12.04
N ILE A 237 -43.88 -63.77 -11.29
CA ILE A 237 -44.21 -62.47 -11.84
C ILE A 237 -42.90 -61.76 -12.21
N GLN A 238 -42.36 -62.19 -13.36
CA GLN A 238 -41.30 -61.61 -14.18
C GLN A 238 -40.10 -61.01 -13.41
N PRO A 239 -39.30 -61.83 -12.71
CA PRO A 239 -37.99 -61.41 -12.20
C PRO A 239 -37.11 -60.77 -13.30
N HIS A 240 -37.26 -61.23 -14.54
CA HIS A 240 -36.58 -60.65 -15.70
C HIS A 240 -36.94 -59.17 -15.93
N GLN A 241 -38.22 -58.79 -15.89
CA GLN A 241 -38.67 -57.41 -16.08
C GLN A 241 -38.12 -56.47 -15.01
N ARG A 242 -37.97 -56.95 -13.77
CA ARG A 242 -37.41 -56.15 -12.67
C ARG A 242 -35.89 -55.95 -12.81
N LEU A 243 -35.16 -57.01 -13.19
CA LEU A 243 -33.75 -56.87 -13.55
C LEU A 243 -33.57 -55.92 -14.73
N GLU A 244 -34.45 -55.99 -15.74
CA GLU A 244 -34.44 -55.08 -16.88
C GLU A 244 -34.69 -53.62 -16.45
N ASN A 245 -35.60 -53.37 -15.51
CA ASN A 245 -35.82 -52.04 -14.93
C ASN A 245 -34.58 -51.54 -14.17
N ILE A 246 -33.95 -52.38 -13.36
CA ILE A 246 -32.70 -52.03 -12.66
C ILE A 246 -31.59 -51.68 -13.65
N VAL A 247 -31.41 -52.49 -14.69
CA VAL A 247 -30.41 -52.26 -15.75
C VAL A 247 -30.71 -50.95 -16.49
N THR A 248 -31.97 -50.70 -16.84
CA THR A 248 -32.38 -49.47 -17.55
C THR A 248 -32.10 -48.23 -16.70
N GLN A 249 -32.46 -48.27 -15.41
CA GLN A 249 -32.24 -47.15 -14.51
C GLN A 249 -30.75 -46.91 -14.22
N SER A 250 -29.96 -47.97 -14.16
CA SER A 250 -28.50 -47.90 -14.02
C SER A 250 -27.84 -47.28 -15.26
N LYS A 251 -28.32 -47.63 -16.47
CA LYS A 251 -27.88 -46.99 -17.73
C LYS A 251 -28.22 -45.50 -17.74
N SER A 252 -29.42 -45.11 -17.32
CA SER A 252 -29.82 -43.71 -17.20
C SER A 252 -28.92 -42.93 -16.22
N MET A 253 -28.60 -43.51 -15.05
CA MET A 253 -27.64 -42.92 -14.10
C MET A 253 -26.24 -42.76 -14.70
N SER A 254 -25.76 -43.78 -15.42
CA SER A 254 -24.46 -43.74 -16.09
C SER A 254 -24.40 -42.62 -17.14
N ALA A 255 -25.46 -42.44 -17.93
CA ALA A 255 -25.57 -41.33 -18.88
C ALA A 255 -25.59 -39.96 -18.17
N LEU A 256 -26.35 -39.82 -17.08
CA LEU A 256 -26.38 -38.60 -16.25
C LEU A 256 -24.99 -38.26 -15.70
N ILE A 257 -24.28 -39.23 -15.12
CA ILE A 257 -22.91 -39.05 -14.60
C ILE A 257 -21.95 -38.66 -15.74
N THR A 258 -22.08 -39.28 -16.90
CA THR A 258 -21.27 -38.96 -18.09
C THR A 258 -21.50 -37.51 -18.54
N ASN A 259 -22.76 -37.07 -18.60
CA ASN A 259 -23.12 -35.69 -18.95
C ASN A 259 -22.61 -34.68 -17.90
N LEU A 260 -22.71 -35.01 -16.62
CA LEU A 260 -22.18 -34.18 -15.52
C LEU A 260 -20.64 -34.04 -15.63
N LEU A 261 -19.92 -35.14 -15.87
CA LEU A 261 -18.47 -35.14 -16.08
C LEU A 261 -18.06 -34.37 -17.34
N PHE A 262 -18.86 -34.45 -18.40
CA PHE A 262 -18.65 -33.71 -19.63
C PHE A 262 -18.77 -32.20 -19.42
N LEU A 263 -19.84 -31.75 -18.76
CA LEU A 263 -20.06 -30.34 -18.42
C LEU A 263 -18.95 -29.80 -17.50
N ALA A 264 -18.61 -30.53 -16.44
CA ALA A 264 -17.56 -30.12 -15.50
C ALA A 264 -16.17 -29.97 -16.16
N ARG A 265 -15.88 -30.72 -17.23
CA ARG A 265 -14.62 -30.60 -17.99
C ARG A 265 -14.63 -29.41 -18.96
N HIS A 266 -15.78 -29.02 -19.49
CA HIS A 266 -15.90 -27.99 -20.54
C HIS A 266 -16.35 -26.61 -20.03
N GLU A 267 -16.63 -26.45 -18.73
CA GLU A 267 -16.91 -25.13 -18.11
C GLU A 267 -15.71 -24.17 -18.18
N GLY A 268 -14.50 -24.66 -18.43
CA GLY A 268 -13.30 -23.84 -18.64
C GLY A 268 -12.85 -23.84 -20.09
N LYS A 269 -13.27 -22.83 -20.87
CA LYS A 269 -12.82 -22.46 -22.24
C LYS A 269 -12.44 -23.62 -23.16
N LEU A 270 -13.20 -23.80 -24.25
CA LEU A 270 -12.83 -24.68 -25.36
C LEU A 270 -11.34 -24.53 -25.70
N ASN A 271 -10.61 -25.66 -25.68
CA ASN A 271 -9.21 -25.66 -26.00
C ASN A 271 -9.06 -25.17 -27.45
N PRO A 272 -8.23 -24.15 -27.74
CA PRO A 272 -8.13 -23.61 -29.11
C PRO A 272 -7.73 -24.64 -30.16
N GLN A 273 -7.12 -25.76 -29.75
CA GLN A 273 -6.72 -26.87 -30.62
C GLN A 273 -7.90 -27.74 -31.08
N ASP A 274 -9.02 -27.72 -30.35
CA ASP A 274 -10.20 -28.55 -30.64
C ASP A 274 -11.19 -27.84 -31.59
N ILE A 275 -10.93 -26.56 -31.93
CA ILE A 275 -11.72 -25.77 -32.88
C ILE A 275 -11.23 -26.06 -34.30
N ALA A 276 -11.97 -26.93 -35.02
CA ALA A 276 -11.70 -27.27 -36.41
C ALA A 276 -12.72 -26.67 -37.38
N LYS A 277 -12.35 -26.58 -38.66
CA LYS A 277 -13.30 -26.27 -39.74
C LYS A 277 -14.18 -27.50 -39.97
N THR A 278 -15.45 -27.41 -39.58
CA THR A 278 -16.42 -28.52 -39.65
C THR A 278 -17.54 -28.17 -40.61
N ASP A 279 -17.86 -29.08 -41.53
CA ASP A 279 -19.03 -28.97 -42.41
C ASP A 279 -20.31 -29.34 -41.64
N ILE A 280 -21.15 -28.34 -41.38
CA ILE A 280 -22.42 -28.53 -40.65
C ILE A 280 -23.39 -29.40 -41.46
N VAL A 281 -23.41 -29.25 -42.78
CA VAL A 281 -24.38 -29.96 -43.62
C VAL A 281 -24.08 -31.46 -43.60
N GLU A 282 -22.81 -31.83 -43.62
CA GLU A 282 -22.38 -33.22 -43.44
C GLU A 282 -22.72 -33.75 -42.04
N LEU A 283 -22.42 -32.97 -40.99
CA LEU A 283 -22.73 -33.33 -39.60
C LEU A 283 -24.24 -33.57 -39.40
N LEU A 284 -25.08 -32.64 -39.84
CA LEU A 284 -26.55 -32.72 -39.73
C LEU A 284 -27.11 -33.92 -40.51
N ASN A 285 -26.59 -34.21 -41.69
CA ASN A 285 -27.00 -35.40 -42.46
C ASN A 285 -26.64 -36.69 -41.72
N SER A 286 -25.46 -36.76 -41.10
CA SER A 286 -25.04 -37.94 -40.33
C SER A 286 -25.91 -38.15 -39.08
N LEU A 287 -26.28 -37.07 -38.38
CA LEU A 287 -27.18 -37.10 -37.23
C LEU A 287 -28.61 -37.46 -37.65
N ALA A 288 -29.11 -36.85 -38.73
CA ALA A 288 -30.44 -37.14 -39.26
C ALA A 288 -30.64 -38.63 -39.54
N LYS A 289 -29.67 -39.28 -40.18
CA LYS A 289 -29.71 -40.71 -40.47
C LYS A 289 -29.78 -41.56 -39.20
N LYS A 290 -29.06 -41.15 -38.14
CA LYS A 290 -29.07 -41.82 -36.83
C LYS A 290 -30.45 -41.68 -36.15
N TYR A 291 -31.05 -40.50 -36.19
CA TYR A 291 -32.33 -40.23 -35.53
C TYR A 291 -33.57 -40.64 -36.34
N GLU A 292 -33.45 -40.79 -37.65
CA GLU A 292 -34.52 -41.30 -38.52
C GLU A 292 -34.92 -42.73 -38.15
N THR A 293 -33.94 -43.56 -37.77
CA THR A 293 -34.20 -44.93 -37.29
C THR A 293 -35.00 -44.93 -35.99
N LEU A 294 -34.64 -44.07 -35.04
CA LEU A 294 -35.35 -43.88 -33.77
C LEU A 294 -36.76 -43.27 -33.96
N ALA A 295 -36.93 -42.40 -34.94
CA ALA A 295 -38.21 -41.77 -35.24
C ALA A 295 -39.20 -42.79 -35.83
N LEU A 296 -38.73 -43.68 -36.71
CA LEU A 296 -39.51 -44.79 -37.27
C LEU A 296 -40.01 -45.73 -36.17
N GLU A 297 -39.16 -46.11 -35.21
CA GLU A 297 -39.54 -46.95 -34.07
C GLU A 297 -40.63 -46.31 -33.20
N LYS A 298 -40.68 -44.97 -33.13
CA LYS A 298 -41.67 -44.22 -32.35
C LYS A 298 -42.87 -43.72 -33.18
N GLY A 299 -42.96 -44.08 -34.46
CA GLY A 299 -44.04 -43.64 -35.36
C GLY A 299 -44.06 -42.14 -35.65
N LEU A 300 -42.91 -41.46 -35.53
CA LEU A 300 -42.76 -40.02 -35.75
C LEU A 300 -42.26 -39.73 -37.17
N LYS A 301 -42.75 -38.63 -37.78
CA LYS A 301 -42.21 -38.11 -39.04
C LYS A 301 -40.98 -37.23 -38.78
N PHE A 302 -39.84 -37.61 -39.34
CA PHE A 302 -38.59 -36.85 -39.25
C PHE A 302 -38.32 -36.14 -40.58
N ASN A 303 -38.32 -34.81 -40.59
CA ASN A 303 -38.04 -34.01 -41.78
C ASN A 303 -36.74 -33.23 -41.58
N LEU A 304 -35.73 -33.47 -42.42
CA LEU A 304 -34.51 -32.68 -42.47
C LEU A 304 -34.57 -31.70 -43.64
N ASN A 305 -34.41 -30.40 -43.37
CA ASN A 305 -34.27 -29.38 -44.40
C ASN A 305 -32.92 -28.68 -44.23
N VAL A 306 -31.96 -29.03 -45.08
CA VAL A 306 -30.59 -28.48 -45.07
C VAL A 306 -30.27 -27.88 -46.44
N PRO A 307 -29.52 -26.75 -46.50
CA PRO A 307 -29.16 -26.12 -47.75
C PRO A 307 -28.28 -27.05 -48.62
N ALA A 308 -28.46 -27.00 -49.94
CA ALA A 308 -27.71 -27.84 -50.89
C ALA A 308 -26.21 -27.52 -50.97
N LYS A 309 -25.77 -26.39 -50.41
CA LYS A 309 -24.35 -25.99 -50.36
C LYS A 309 -23.79 -26.29 -48.98
N SER A 310 -22.64 -26.96 -48.95
CA SER A 310 -21.82 -27.15 -47.75
C SER A 310 -21.58 -25.80 -47.05
N GLN A 311 -21.73 -25.79 -45.73
CA GLN A 311 -21.40 -24.65 -44.88
C GLN A 311 -20.41 -25.07 -43.81
N THR A 312 -19.23 -24.46 -43.85
CA THR A 312 -18.16 -24.72 -42.90
C THR A 312 -18.17 -23.68 -41.78
N ILE A 313 -18.19 -24.14 -40.54
CA ILE A 313 -17.96 -23.28 -39.37
C ILE A 313 -16.70 -23.72 -38.62
N CYS A 314 -16.10 -22.79 -37.88
CA CYS A 314 -15.04 -23.12 -36.94
C CYS A 314 -15.65 -23.46 -35.59
N GLY A 315 -15.58 -24.72 -35.19
CA GLY A 315 -16.13 -25.22 -33.94
C GLY A 315 -15.66 -26.65 -33.66
N ASP A 316 -15.72 -27.04 -32.40
CA ASP A 316 -15.49 -28.43 -32.01
C ASP A 316 -16.68 -29.27 -32.48
N ARG A 317 -16.40 -30.28 -33.31
CA ARG A 317 -17.42 -31.15 -33.91
C ARG A 317 -18.23 -31.93 -32.87
N ASP A 318 -17.64 -32.25 -31.72
CA ASP A 318 -18.29 -33.04 -30.67
C ASP A 318 -19.16 -32.19 -29.73
N LEU A 319 -19.06 -30.85 -29.82
CA LEU A 319 -19.78 -29.87 -29.00
C LEU A 319 -20.83 -29.04 -29.78
N LEU A 320 -20.96 -29.28 -31.09
CA LEU A 320 -21.93 -28.63 -31.99
C LEU A 320 -23.25 -29.39 -32.09
#